data_AF-A0A932SCW9-F1
#
_entry.id   AF-A0A932SCW9-F1
#
_cell.length_a   1.000
_cell.length_b   1.000
_cell.length_c   1.000
_cell.angle_alpha   90.00
_cell.angle_beta   90.00
_cell.angle_gamma   90.00
#
_symmetry.space_group_name_H-M   'P 1'
#
loop_
_entity.id
_entity.type
_entity.pdbx_description
1 polymer ?
#
loop_
_entity_poly.entity_id
_entity_poly.type
_entity_poly.pdbx_seq_one_letter_code
_entity_poly.pdbx_strand_id
1 'polypeptide(L)'
;MVPDSRRLFKSKLLLPILSIALLLPILAVAEVTTGQQTSAGQEAAQTPTTQETQAPAPAEAAAPVGDYAAGKALFTGEKRFKNGGPPCISCHSAGVGELGGGILGPNLTKAFADPSKNPLLSTAWVNGGGSPVMGPIFSSKNITDEEMINLRAFFKAASEKEVTPASTGKFTIIGLLGSVGILVLFSIVWSARYSKRNQTTAHEALWRNYGGKGGR
;
A
#
# COMPACT_ATOMS: atom_id res chain seq x y z
N MET A 1 -44.84 -24.15 38.83
CA MET A 1 -44.11 -23.27 37.90
C MET A 1 -42.64 -23.26 38.33
N VAL A 2 -41.80 -24.09 37.69
CA VAL A 2 -40.37 -24.19 38.05
C VAL A 2 -39.59 -23.27 37.08
N PRO A 3 -38.81 -22.30 37.56
CA PRO A 3 -38.06 -21.41 36.68
C PRO A 3 -36.95 -22.19 35.94
N ASP A 4 -36.94 -22.04 34.61
CA ASP A 4 -35.99 -22.66 33.68
C ASP A 4 -34.59 -22.05 33.84
N SER A 5 -33.77 -22.68 34.66
CA SER A 5 -32.40 -22.28 34.99
C SER A 5 -31.43 -22.33 33.80
N ARG A 6 -31.82 -22.90 32.64
CA ARG A 6 -30.95 -23.00 31.46
C ARG A 6 -30.88 -21.71 30.64
N ARG A 7 -31.84 -20.80 30.78
CA ARG A 7 -31.80 -19.48 30.09
C ARG A 7 -30.78 -18.53 30.71
N LEU A 8 -30.49 -18.68 32.00
CA LEU A 8 -29.53 -17.82 32.70
C LEU A 8 -28.07 -18.17 32.38
N PHE A 9 -27.78 -19.41 31.96
CA PHE A 9 -26.41 -19.82 31.64
C PHE A 9 -25.97 -19.39 30.23
N LYS A 10 -26.88 -19.38 29.24
CA LYS A 10 -26.56 -18.90 27.88
C LYS A 10 -26.33 -17.39 27.82
N SER A 11 -26.91 -16.61 28.73
CA SER A 11 -26.66 -15.16 28.80
C SER A 11 -25.33 -14.80 29.44
N LYS A 12 -24.72 -15.69 30.25
CA LYS A 12 -23.44 -15.42 30.94
C LYS A 12 -22.20 -15.91 30.19
N LEU A 13 -22.36 -16.73 29.14
CA LEU A 13 -21.22 -17.25 28.36
C LEU A 13 -21.03 -16.55 26.99
N LEU A 14 -21.98 -15.71 26.57
CA LEU A 14 -21.87 -14.91 25.33
C LEU A 14 -21.24 -13.53 25.54
N LEU A 15 -20.92 -13.15 26.79
CA LEU A 15 -20.44 -11.81 27.13
C LEU A 15 -18.93 -11.61 27.34
N PRO A 16 -18.01 -12.61 27.45
CA PRO A 16 -16.59 -12.29 27.58
C PRO A 16 -15.81 -12.33 26.26
N ILE A 17 -16.36 -12.87 25.16
CA ILE A 17 -15.61 -12.97 23.88
C ILE A 17 -15.62 -11.62 23.13
N LEU A 18 -16.61 -10.76 23.40
CA LEU A 18 -16.68 -9.40 22.85
C LEU A 18 -15.75 -8.40 23.56
N SER A 19 -15.09 -8.79 24.66
CA SER A 19 -14.23 -7.90 25.47
C SER A 19 -12.72 -8.14 25.32
N ILE A 20 -12.27 -9.07 24.47
CA ILE A 20 -10.82 -9.29 24.22
C ILE A 20 -10.36 -8.63 22.90
N ALA A 21 -11.28 -8.12 22.08
CA ALA A 21 -10.97 -7.48 20.79
C ALA A 21 -10.69 -5.97 20.88
N LEU A 22 -10.63 -5.39 22.08
CA LEU A 22 -10.54 -3.92 22.22
C LEU A 22 -9.75 -3.50 23.46
N LEU A 23 -8.51 -3.96 23.63
CA LEU A 23 -7.53 -3.42 24.60
C LEU A 23 -6.15 -4.08 24.37
N LEU A 24 -5.37 -3.60 23.41
CA LEU A 24 -4.15 -2.84 23.70
C LEU A 24 -3.35 -2.51 22.42
N PRO A 25 -2.69 -1.35 22.41
CA PRO A 25 -2.33 -0.60 21.21
C PRO A 25 -0.81 -0.53 20.97
N ILE A 26 -0.45 -0.04 19.77
CA ILE A 26 0.61 0.96 19.51
C ILE A 26 1.96 0.74 20.24
N LEU A 27 2.88 0.09 19.53
CA LEU A 27 4.35 0.22 19.62
C LEU A 27 4.84 -0.45 18.31
N ALA A 28 5.43 0.18 17.30
CA ALA A 28 6.50 1.16 17.33
C ALA A 28 6.51 1.97 16.02
N VAL A 29 6.43 3.30 16.13
CA VAL A 29 6.89 4.26 15.10
C VAL A 29 7.78 5.25 15.84
N ALA A 30 9.09 5.03 15.73
CA ALA A 30 10.24 5.90 15.98
C ALA A 30 11.43 4.95 15.75
N GLU A 31 12.39 5.19 14.87
CA GLU A 31 13.28 6.34 14.90
C GLU A 31 13.68 6.71 13.46
N VAL A 32 13.30 7.91 13.04
CA VAL A 32 13.95 8.65 11.95
C VAL A 32 14.28 10.03 12.53
N THR A 33 15.51 10.46 12.24
CA THR A 33 16.01 11.84 12.34
C THR A 33 16.10 12.46 13.73
N THR A 34 17.33 12.50 14.24
CA THR A 34 17.85 13.75 14.82
C THR A 34 19.14 14.09 14.09
N GLY A 35 19.00 14.91 13.06
CA GLY A 35 20.02 15.88 12.74
C GLY A 35 19.84 17.04 13.71
N GLN A 36 20.91 17.44 14.39
CA GLN A 36 20.98 18.74 15.03
C GLN A 36 22.29 19.40 14.60
N GLN A 37 22.11 20.51 13.88
CA GLN A 37 23.15 21.46 13.54
C GLN A 37 23.67 22.13 14.83
N THR A 38 24.97 22.41 14.86
CA THR A 38 25.46 23.58 15.60
C THR A 38 26.43 24.31 14.69
N SER A 39 25.96 25.46 14.24
CA SER A 39 26.71 26.53 13.63
C SER A 39 27.55 27.21 14.71
N ALA A 40 28.85 27.37 14.43
CA ALA A 40 29.71 28.28 15.16
C ALA A 40 30.65 28.95 14.15
N GLY A 41 30.50 30.27 14.05
CA GLY A 41 31.57 31.23 13.78
C GLY A 41 32.28 31.18 12.43
N GLN A 42 32.20 32.25 11.65
CA GLN A 42 33.08 33.42 11.84
C GLN A 42 32.90 34.41 10.70
N GLU A 43 32.48 35.61 11.09
CA GLU A 43 32.63 36.84 10.35
C GLU A 43 34.04 37.40 10.60
N ALA A 44 34.79 37.66 9.54
CA ALA A 44 35.84 38.68 9.52
C ALA A 44 36.18 39.06 8.07
N ALA A 45 36.11 40.37 7.84
CA ALA A 45 36.33 41.09 6.59
C ALA A 45 37.72 40.91 5.97
N GLN A 46 37.78 41.10 4.64
CA GLN A 46 38.51 42.18 3.92
C GLN A 46 38.69 41.76 2.44
N THR A 47 38.04 42.43 1.49
CA THR A 47 38.47 43.64 0.74
C THR A 47 38.93 43.24 -0.67
N PRO A 48 38.58 44.00 -1.72
CA PRO A 48 38.37 43.48 -3.07
C PRO A 48 39.65 43.55 -3.90
N THR A 49 39.86 42.52 -4.73
CA THR A 49 40.78 42.58 -5.85
C THR A 49 39.99 42.42 -7.13
N THR A 50 39.88 43.52 -7.86
CA THR A 50 39.57 43.58 -9.28
C THR A 50 40.44 42.59 -10.04
N GLN A 51 39.84 41.62 -10.72
CA GLN A 51 40.45 40.96 -11.86
C GLN A 51 39.38 40.43 -12.83
N GLU A 52 39.35 41.11 -13.97
CA GLU A 52 39.11 40.60 -15.31
C GLU A 52 37.71 40.07 -15.68
N THR A 53 36.97 40.96 -16.35
CA THR A 53 35.89 40.62 -17.27
C THR A 53 36.39 39.65 -18.35
N GLN A 54 36.15 38.36 -18.14
CA GLN A 54 36.04 37.38 -19.21
C GLN A 54 34.56 37.16 -19.51
N ALA A 55 34.20 37.32 -20.78
CA ALA A 55 32.88 37.10 -21.32
C ALA A 55 32.35 35.71 -20.94
N PRO A 56 31.08 35.56 -20.52
CA PRO A 56 30.56 34.27 -20.11
C PRO A 56 30.46 33.35 -21.33
N ALA A 57 31.28 32.31 -21.34
CA ALA A 57 30.97 31.08 -22.06
C ALA A 57 29.59 30.59 -21.60
N PRO A 58 28.75 30.01 -22.48
CA PRO A 58 27.43 29.55 -22.08
C PRO A 58 27.57 28.57 -20.92
N ALA A 59 27.00 28.93 -19.78
CA ALA A 59 26.81 27.99 -18.70
C ALA A 59 26.00 26.82 -19.27
N GLU A 60 26.62 25.66 -19.35
CA GLU A 60 25.94 24.41 -19.61
C GLU A 60 24.81 24.31 -18.58
N ALA A 61 23.58 24.51 -19.04
CA ALA A 61 22.42 24.55 -18.17
C ALA A 61 22.38 23.23 -17.39
N ALA A 62 22.62 23.32 -16.08
CA ALA A 62 22.54 22.17 -15.19
C ALA A 62 21.20 21.47 -15.46
N ALA A 63 21.27 20.18 -15.81
CA ALA A 63 20.08 19.39 -16.10
C ALA A 63 19.08 19.55 -14.93
N PRO A 64 17.79 19.75 -15.23
CA PRO A 64 16.80 20.00 -14.19
C PRO A 64 16.79 18.84 -13.18
N VAL A 65 17.01 19.18 -11.91
CA VAL A 65 17.00 18.22 -10.80
C VAL A 65 15.54 17.93 -10.46
N GLY A 66 15.11 16.69 -10.64
CA GLY A 66 13.75 16.27 -10.29
C GLY A 66 13.55 16.08 -8.79
N ASP A 67 12.31 16.24 -8.34
CA ASP A 67 11.86 15.98 -6.97
C ASP A 67 11.45 14.51 -6.80
N TYR A 68 12.15 13.83 -5.89
CA TYR A 68 11.87 12.45 -5.49
C TYR A 68 10.44 12.27 -4.97
N ALA A 69 9.96 13.14 -4.09
CA ALA A 69 8.67 13.00 -3.44
C ALA A 69 7.53 13.18 -4.44
N ALA A 70 7.63 14.19 -5.30
CA ALA A 70 6.71 14.38 -6.42
C ALA A 70 6.71 13.17 -7.37
N GLY A 71 7.89 12.66 -7.73
CA GLY A 71 8.02 11.48 -8.59
C GLY A 71 7.38 10.24 -7.97
N LYS A 72 7.60 10.00 -6.68
CA LYS A 72 6.97 8.90 -5.93
C LYS A 72 5.45 9.03 -5.92
N ALA A 73 4.92 10.22 -5.64
CA ALA A 73 3.48 10.47 -5.59
C ALA A 73 2.79 10.27 -6.95
N LEU A 74 3.46 10.67 -8.05
CA LEU A 74 2.99 10.39 -9.42
C LEU A 74 3.03 8.89 -9.73
N PHE A 75 4.09 8.19 -9.32
CA PHE A 75 4.22 6.74 -9.53
C PHE A 75 3.12 5.97 -8.80
N THR A 76 2.89 6.25 -7.51
CA THR A 76 1.88 5.57 -6.67
C THR A 76 0.45 6.00 -6.98
N GLY A 77 0.26 7.11 -7.69
CA GLY A 77 -1.06 7.68 -7.96
C GLY A 77 -1.66 8.48 -6.81
N GLU A 78 -0.87 8.80 -5.79
CA GLU A 78 -1.24 9.78 -4.75
C GLU A 78 -1.43 11.16 -5.38
N LYS A 79 -0.59 11.52 -6.35
CA LYS A 79 -0.77 12.67 -7.23
C LYS A 79 -1.16 12.18 -8.62
N ARG A 80 -2.22 12.76 -9.19
CA ARG A 80 -2.61 12.48 -10.58
C ARG A 80 -1.70 13.22 -11.55
N PHE A 81 -1.41 12.60 -12.69
CA PHE A 81 -0.78 13.28 -13.82
C PHE A 81 -1.65 14.43 -14.33
N LYS A 82 -1.01 15.51 -14.81
CA LYS A 82 -1.66 16.73 -15.30
C LYS A 82 -2.69 16.45 -16.38
N ASN A 83 -2.35 15.57 -17.33
CA ASN A 83 -3.26 15.20 -18.43
C ASN A 83 -4.15 14.00 -18.10
N GLY A 84 -4.10 13.48 -16.86
CA GLY A 84 -4.99 12.41 -16.39
C GLY A 84 -4.58 10.99 -16.77
N GLY A 85 -3.28 10.75 -17.05
CA GLY A 85 -2.75 9.40 -17.23
C GLY A 85 -2.94 8.51 -15.98
N PRO A 86 -2.98 7.18 -16.14
CA PRO A 86 -3.02 6.28 -14.99
C PRO A 86 -1.68 6.28 -14.26
N PRO A 87 -1.66 6.02 -12.95
CA PRO A 87 -0.42 5.95 -12.18
C PRO A 87 0.41 4.73 -12.58
N CYS A 88 1.74 4.88 -12.64
CA CYS A 88 2.64 3.81 -13.09
C CYS A 88 2.50 2.51 -12.26
N ILE A 89 2.20 2.64 -10.97
CA ILE A 89 2.04 1.51 -10.04
C ILE A 89 0.92 0.55 -10.44
N SER A 90 -0.06 0.97 -11.26
CA SER A 90 -1.15 0.09 -11.69
C SER A 90 -0.67 -1.08 -12.53
N CYS A 91 0.46 -0.90 -13.22
CA CYS A 91 1.03 -1.91 -14.10
C CYS A 91 2.44 -2.33 -13.67
N HIS A 92 3.22 -1.44 -13.06
CA HIS A 92 4.61 -1.69 -12.67
C HIS A 92 4.79 -1.78 -11.16
N SER A 93 5.79 -2.53 -10.74
CA SER A 93 6.34 -2.48 -9.39
C SER A 93 7.64 -1.67 -9.37
N ALA A 94 7.89 -0.95 -8.28
CA ALA A 94 9.16 -0.27 -8.04
C ALA A 94 9.64 -0.43 -6.58
N GLY A 95 9.21 -1.51 -5.90
CA GLY A 95 9.54 -1.74 -4.49
C GLY A 95 8.91 -0.72 -3.54
N VAL A 96 7.80 -0.11 -3.97
CA VAL A 96 7.01 0.85 -3.18
C VAL A 96 5.54 0.43 -3.18
N GLY A 97 4.83 0.80 -2.11
CA GLY A 97 3.44 0.38 -1.85
C GLY A 97 3.38 -0.83 -0.92
N GLU A 98 2.51 -0.80 0.09
CA GLU A 98 2.40 -1.84 1.13
C GLU A 98 2.01 -3.21 0.56
N LEU A 99 1.19 -3.18 -0.49
CA LEU A 99 0.75 -4.35 -1.25
C LEU A 99 1.61 -4.59 -2.52
N GLY A 100 2.68 -3.80 -2.70
CA GLY A 100 3.48 -3.77 -3.93
C GLY A 100 2.82 -3.00 -5.06
N GLY A 101 3.34 -3.18 -6.27
CA GLY A 101 2.79 -2.61 -7.50
C GLY A 101 2.28 -3.67 -8.47
N GLY A 102 1.91 -3.23 -9.67
CA GLY A 102 1.40 -4.09 -10.72
C GLY A 102 2.44 -5.11 -11.22
N ILE A 103 1.93 -6.22 -11.74
CA ILE A 103 2.71 -7.32 -12.33
C ILE A 103 2.62 -7.38 -13.86
N LEU A 104 1.88 -6.44 -14.46
CA LEU A 104 1.60 -6.42 -15.90
C LEU A 104 2.81 -5.90 -16.70
N GLY A 105 3.55 -4.96 -16.11
CA GLY A 105 4.80 -4.43 -16.64
C GLY A 105 6.01 -4.92 -15.85
N PRO A 106 7.23 -4.72 -16.40
CA PRO A 106 8.47 -5.06 -15.72
C PRO A 106 8.66 -4.27 -14.41
N ASN A 107 9.41 -4.85 -13.48
CA ASN A 107 9.81 -4.16 -12.26
C ASN A 107 10.80 -3.02 -12.59
N LEU A 108 10.43 -1.79 -12.23
CA LEU A 108 11.18 -0.57 -12.51
C LEU A 108 12.18 -0.20 -11.42
N THR A 109 12.30 -0.96 -10.32
CA THR A 109 13.27 -0.69 -9.24
C THR A 109 14.66 -0.49 -9.81
N LYS A 110 15.12 -1.35 -10.73
CA LYS A 110 16.45 -1.24 -11.36
C LYS A 110 16.42 -0.60 -12.76
N ALA A 111 15.33 0.07 -13.15
CA ALA A 111 15.23 0.66 -14.49
C ALA A 111 16.25 1.76 -14.75
N PHE A 112 16.64 2.52 -13.71
CA PHE A 112 17.63 3.60 -13.81
C PHE A 112 19.08 3.11 -13.65
N ALA A 113 19.30 1.92 -13.08
CA ALA A 113 20.64 1.38 -12.86
C ALA A 113 21.35 0.99 -14.17
N ASP A 114 20.57 0.68 -15.21
CA ASP A 114 21.07 0.26 -16.51
C ASP A 114 21.00 1.43 -17.51
N PRO A 115 22.16 1.99 -17.93
CA PRO A 115 22.19 3.11 -18.85
C PRO A 115 21.51 2.83 -20.19
N SER A 116 21.47 1.56 -20.63
CA SER A 116 20.80 1.17 -21.89
C SER A 116 19.28 1.36 -21.83
N LYS A 117 18.70 1.42 -20.63
CA LYS A 117 17.27 1.61 -20.39
C LYS A 117 16.89 3.06 -20.18
N ASN A 118 17.86 3.97 -20.04
CA ASN A 118 17.59 5.40 -19.88
C ASN A 118 16.73 6.03 -21.01
N PRO A 119 16.88 5.63 -22.29
CA PRO A 119 15.99 6.10 -23.36
C PRO A 119 14.53 5.67 -23.17
N LEU A 120 14.28 4.53 -22.51
CA LEU A 120 12.93 4.03 -22.20
C LEU A 120 12.27 4.82 -21.07
N LEU A 121 13.05 5.55 -20.27
CA LEU A 121 12.59 6.46 -19.22
C LEU A 121 12.48 7.91 -19.75
N SER A 122 12.11 8.09 -21.02
CA SER A 122 11.89 9.40 -21.65
C SER A 122 10.40 9.66 -21.88
N THR A 123 9.99 10.93 -21.92
CA THR A 123 8.62 11.33 -22.29
C THR A 123 8.23 10.78 -23.65
N ALA A 124 9.13 10.84 -24.62
CA ALA A 124 8.91 10.32 -25.98
C ALA A 124 8.57 8.82 -25.98
N TRP A 125 9.32 8.01 -25.21
CA TRP A 125 9.02 6.58 -25.11
C TRP A 125 7.68 6.32 -24.41
N VAL A 126 7.41 7.01 -23.31
CA VAL A 126 6.19 6.78 -22.53
C VAL A 126 4.95 7.24 -23.29
N ASN A 127 5.00 8.39 -23.96
CA ASN A 127 3.86 8.98 -24.69
C ASN A 127 3.54 8.30 -26.03
N GLY A 128 4.19 7.19 -26.38
CA GLY A 128 3.82 6.42 -27.57
C GLY A 128 4.92 5.55 -28.18
N GLY A 129 6.15 5.60 -27.67
CA GLY A 129 7.34 5.10 -28.36
C GLY A 129 7.52 3.60 -28.53
N GLY A 130 6.58 2.71 -28.15
CA GLY A 130 6.64 1.33 -28.67
C GLY A 130 6.35 0.17 -27.72
N SER A 131 5.62 0.37 -26.61
CA SER A 131 5.00 -0.77 -25.93
C SER A 131 3.55 -0.96 -26.40
N PRO A 132 3.11 -2.21 -26.68
CA PRO A 132 1.77 -2.47 -27.19
C PRO A 132 0.67 -2.16 -26.16
N VAL A 133 1.01 -2.16 -24.87
CA VAL A 133 0.04 -1.94 -23.77
C VAL A 133 0.12 -0.52 -23.22
N MET A 134 1.30 0.00 -22.91
CA MET A 134 1.44 1.34 -22.30
C MET A 134 1.37 2.47 -23.34
N GLY A 135 1.85 2.26 -24.58
CA GLY A 135 1.88 3.28 -25.62
C GLY A 135 0.51 3.91 -25.92
N PRO A 136 -0.54 3.12 -26.24
CA PRO A 136 -1.88 3.65 -26.52
C PRO A 136 -2.55 4.38 -25.35
N ILE A 137 -2.19 4.01 -24.12
CA ILE A 137 -2.73 4.63 -22.89
C ILE A 137 -2.19 6.06 -22.77
N PHE A 138 -0.88 6.22 -22.91
CA PHE A 138 -0.23 7.51 -22.71
C PHE A 138 -0.22 8.39 -23.97
N SER A 139 -0.45 7.85 -25.17
CA SER A 139 -0.60 8.67 -26.39
C SER A 139 -1.82 9.59 -26.36
N SER A 140 -2.87 9.23 -25.62
CA SER A 140 -4.06 10.08 -25.39
C SER A 140 -3.97 10.90 -24.09
N LYS A 141 -3.19 10.42 -23.11
CA LYS A 141 -3.04 10.99 -21.77
C LYS A 141 -1.56 11.20 -21.43
N ASN A 142 -0.93 12.09 -22.20
CA ASN A 142 0.53 12.26 -22.19
C ASN A 142 1.04 12.74 -20.84
N ILE A 143 2.22 12.32 -20.45
CA ILE A 143 2.95 12.91 -19.34
C ILE A 143 3.84 14.06 -19.82
N THR A 144 3.98 15.08 -18.99
CA THR A 144 4.82 16.23 -19.27
C THR A 144 6.30 15.94 -18.98
N ASP A 145 7.20 16.73 -19.55
CA ASP A 145 8.64 16.61 -19.30
C ASP A 145 8.98 16.86 -17.82
N GLU A 146 8.31 17.82 -17.17
CA GLU A 146 8.46 18.10 -15.74
C GLU A 146 8.09 16.88 -14.87
N GLU A 147 6.97 16.22 -15.19
CA GLU A 147 6.56 15.00 -14.49
C GLU A 147 7.56 13.86 -14.69
N MET A 148 8.10 13.73 -15.91
CA MET A 148 9.12 12.73 -16.19
C MET A 148 10.44 13.00 -15.49
N ILE A 149 10.86 14.25 -15.36
CA ILE A 149 12.05 14.61 -14.59
C ILE A 149 11.91 14.16 -13.13
N ASN A 150 10.74 14.40 -12.52
CA ASN A 150 10.43 13.95 -11.16
C ASN A 150 10.38 12.40 -11.07
N LEU A 151 9.75 11.73 -12.03
CA LEU A 151 9.72 10.26 -12.10
C LEU A 151 11.13 9.65 -12.22
N ARG A 152 12.00 10.26 -13.04
CA ARG A 152 13.41 9.83 -13.18
C ARG A 152 14.18 10.00 -11.87
N ALA A 153 13.96 11.09 -11.12
CA ALA A 153 14.55 11.28 -9.80
C ALA A 153 14.10 10.19 -8.82
N PHE A 154 12.81 9.82 -8.85
CA PHE A 154 12.31 8.67 -8.10
C PHE A 154 12.96 7.34 -8.51
N PHE A 155 13.04 7.03 -9.81
CA PHE A 155 13.64 5.79 -10.29
C PHE A 155 15.14 5.69 -9.98
N LYS A 156 15.86 6.81 -10.00
CA LYS A 156 17.27 6.87 -9.57
C LYS A 156 17.40 6.40 -8.13
N ALA A 157 16.64 7.01 -7.20
CA ALA A 157 16.66 6.61 -5.79
C ALA A 157 16.09 5.19 -5.56
N ALA A 158 15.13 4.74 -6.38
CA ALA A 158 14.63 3.37 -6.32
C ALA A 158 15.70 2.34 -6.73
N SER A 159 16.60 2.70 -7.64
CA SER A 159 17.65 1.82 -8.15
C SER A 159 18.73 1.47 -7.14
N GLU A 160 18.92 2.30 -6.13
CA GLU A 160 19.81 2.06 -5.00
C GLU A 160 19.24 1.02 -4.02
N LYS A 161 17.93 0.76 -4.07
CA LYS A 161 17.27 -0.20 -3.17
C LYS A 161 17.35 -1.62 -3.72
N GLU A 162 17.32 -2.59 -2.81
CA GLU A 162 17.18 -4.00 -3.15
C GLU A 162 15.81 -4.28 -3.78
N VAL A 163 15.78 -5.20 -4.76
CA VAL A 163 14.54 -5.59 -5.42
C VAL A 163 13.75 -6.49 -4.47
N THR A 164 12.78 -5.93 -3.76
CA THR A 164 11.88 -6.73 -2.94
C THR A 164 10.92 -7.52 -3.84
N PRO A 165 10.81 -8.85 -3.67
CA PRO A 165 9.83 -9.64 -4.40
C PRO A 165 8.40 -9.17 -4.09
N ALA A 166 7.48 -9.37 -5.05
CA ALA A 166 6.09 -8.95 -4.94
C ALA A 166 5.46 -9.44 -3.62
N SER A 167 4.67 -8.59 -2.97
CA SER A 167 4.06 -8.87 -1.65
C SER A 167 2.91 -9.90 -1.69
N THR A 168 2.83 -10.70 -2.75
CA THR A 168 1.79 -11.72 -3.00
C THR A 168 1.51 -12.58 -1.77
N GLY A 169 2.54 -12.92 -0.99
CA GLY A 169 2.39 -13.67 0.27
C GLY A 169 1.55 -12.95 1.34
N LYS A 170 1.72 -11.63 1.50
CA LYS A 170 0.90 -10.85 2.47
C LYS A 170 -0.56 -10.84 2.03
N PHE A 171 -0.83 -10.60 0.74
CA PHE A 171 -2.20 -10.57 0.20
C PHE A 171 -2.89 -11.93 0.32
N THR A 172 -2.20 -13.04 0.01
CA THR A 172 -2.78 -14.38 0.14
C THR A 172 -3.08 -14.75 1.59
N ILE A 173 -2.20 -14.41 2.53
CA ILE A 173 -2.42 -14.65 3.96
C ILE A 173 -3.63 -13.84 4.46
N ILE A 174 -3.68 -12.54 4.16
CA ILE A 174 -4.79 -11.67 4.58
C ILE A 174 -6.11 -12.14 3.94
N GLY A 175 -6.10 -12.47 2.65
CA GLY A 175 -7.27 -12.98 1.93
C GLY A 175 -7.78 -14.31 2.48
N LEU A 176 -6.87 -15.23 2.80
CA LEU A 176 -7.22 -16.53 3.39
C LEU A 176 -7.82 -16.36 4.79
N LEU A 177 -7.17 -15.55 5.65
CA LEU A 177 -7.67 -15.25 6.99
C LEU A 177 -9.04 -14.57 6.94
N GLY A 178 -9.22 -13.59 6.05
CA GLY A 178 -10.50 -12.91 5.85
C GLY A 178 -11.60 -13.87 5.38
N SER A 179 -11.30 -14.74 4.41
CA SER A 179 -12.24 -15.74 3.90
C SER A 179 -12.68 -16.73 4.99
N VAL A 180 -11.72 -17.29 5.74
CA VAL A 180 -12.02 -18.18 6.87
C VAL A 180 -12.86 -17.47 7.93
N GLY A 181 -12.51 -16.22 8.28
CA GLY A 181 -13.29 -15.42 9.23
C GLY A 181 -14.74 -15.22 8.80
N ILE A 182 -14.96 -14.89 7.52
CA ILE A 182 -16.31 -14.73 6.95
C ILE A 182 -17.10 -16.03 6.99
N LEU A 183 -16.48 -17.16 6.64
CA LEU A 183 -17.15 -18.47 6.67
C LEU A 183 -17.53 -18.89 8.10
N VAL A 184 -16.67 -18.62 9.08
CA VAL A 184 -16.97 -18.88 10.51
C VAL A 184 -18.14 -18.02 10.99
N LEU A 185 -18.11 -16.71 10.70
CA LEU A 185 -19.21 -15.80 11.05
C LEU A 185 -20.52 -16.23 10.39
N PHE A 186 -20.49 -16.57 9.11
CA PHE A 186 -21.65 -17.05 8.38
C PHE A 186 -22.18 -18.36 8.97
N SER A 187 -21.31 -19.30 9.33
CA SER A 187 -21.67 -20.56 9.98
C SER A 187 -22.34 -20.34 11.33
N ILE A 188 -21.85 -19.40 12.15
CA ILE A 188 -22.45 -19.05 13.45
C ILE A 188 -23.84 -18.42 13.25
N VAL A 189 -23.97 -17.44 12.35
CA VAL A 189 -25.25 -16.76 12.10
C VAL A 189 -26.27 -17.75 11.51
N TRP A 190 -25.86 -18.57 10.56
CA TRP A 190 -26.71 -19.56 9.92
C TRP A 190 -27.14 -20.67 10.89
N SER A 191 -26.22 -21.22 11.69
CA SER A 191 -26.53 -22.24 12.70
C SER A 191 -27.43 -21.70 13.82
N ALA A 192 -27.23 -20.44 14.25
CA ALA A 192 -28.11 -19.78 15.20
C ALA A 192 -29.53 -19.55 14.62
N ARG A 193 -29.63 -19.27 13.32
CA ARG A 193 -30.92 -19.18 12.61
C ARG A 193 -31.60 -20.54 12.45
N TYR A 194 -30.86 -21.56 12.00
CA TYR A 194 -31.39 -22.89 11.75
C TYR A 194 -31.86 -23.55 13.05
N SER A 195 -31.07 -23.44 14.12
CA SER A 195 -31.45 -23.93 15.45
C SER A 195 -32.73 -23.28 15.96
N LYS A 196 -32.94 -21.96 15.79
CA LYS A 196 -34.20 -21.34 16.20
C LYS A 196 -35.45 -21.88 15.48
N ARG A 197 -35.31 -22.38 14.24
CA ARG A 197 -36.43 -22.96 13.48
C ARG A 197 -36.72 -24.42 13.84
N ASN A 198 -35.70 -25.20 14.18
CA ASN A 198 -35.90 -26.62 14.47
C ASN A 198 -36.34 -26.89 15.93
N GLN A 199 -36.16 -25.93 16.84
CA GLN A 199 -36.58 -26.03 18.25
C GLN A 199 -38.10 -26.15 18.46
N THR A 200 -38.93 -25.83 17.46
CA THR A 200 -40.41 -25.94 17.53
C THR A 200 -40.97 -27.14 16.77
N THR A 201 -40.11 -28.02 16.24
CA THR A 201 -40.58 -29.26 15.59
C THR A 201 -41.09 -30.24 16.64
N ALA A 202 -42.23 -30.89 16.36
CA ALA A 202 -42.84 -31.88 17.27
C ALA A 202 -41.85 -33.01 17.64
N HIS A 203 -40.93 -33.35 16.74
CA HIS A 203 -39.88 -34.34 16.97
C HIS A 203 -38.90 -33.93 18.09
N GLU A 204 -38.41 -32.68 18.10
CA GLU A 204 -37.54 -32.15 19.17
C GLU A 204 -38.29 -31.99 20.50
N ALA A 205 -39.56 -31.57 20.45
CA ALA A 205 -40.40 -31.48 21.63
C ALA A 205 -40.67 -32.86 22.27
N LEU A 206 -40.93 -33.88 21.44
CA LEU A 206 -41.07 -35.28 21.86
C LEU A 206 -39.75 -35.82 22.43
N TRP A 207 -38.62 -35.64 21.75
CA TRP A 207 -37.32 -36.11 22.26
C TRP A 207 -36.87 -35.41 23.55
N ARG A 208 -37.18 -34.13 23.73
CA ARG A 208 -36.94 -33.42 25.01
C ARG A 208 -37.83 -33.89 26.15
N ASN A 209 -39.07 -34.30 25.88
CA ASN A 209 -40.00 -34.80 26.90
C ASN A 209 -39.84 -36.29 27.20
N TYR A 210 -39.53 -37.10 26.20
CA TYR A 210 -39.47 -38.57 26.30
C TYR A 210 -38.04 -39.13 26.31
N GLY A 211 -37.03 -38.39 25.85
CA GLY A 211 -35.66 -38.88 25.66
C GLY A 211 -34.65 -38.50 26.75
N GLY A 212 -35.08 -37.90 27.86
CA GLY A 212 -34.16 -37.38 28.89
C GLY A 212 -34.55 -37.73 30.32
N LYS A 213 -33.85 -38.72 30.90
CA LYS A 213 -33.91 -39.27 32.26
C LYS A 213 -35.09 -40.19 32.58
N GLY A 214 -34.77 -41.48 32.72
CA GLY A 214 -35.64 -42.43 33.40
C GLY A 214 -35.46 -43.91 33.08
N GLY A 215 -34.35 -44.34 32.47
CA GLY A 215 -33.98 -45.75 32.50
C GLY A 215 -33.43 -46.11 33.88
N ARG A 216 -34.32 -46.39 34.83
CA ARG A 216 -34.08 -47.24 35.99
C ARG A 216 -35.14 -48.32 35.99
#